data_AF-A0A523Y4E9-F1
#
_entry.id   AF-A0A523Y4E9-F1
#
_cell.length_a   1.000
_cell.length_b   1.000
_cell.length_c   1.000
_cell.angle_alpha   90.00
_cell.angle_beta   90.00
_cell.angle_gamma   90.00
#
_symmetry.space_group_name_H-M   'P 1'
#
loop_
_entity.id
_entity.type
_entity.pdbx_description
1 polymer ?
#
loop_
_entity_poly.entity_id
_entity_poly.type
_entity_poly.pdbx_seq_one_letter_code
_entity_poly.pdbx_strand_id
1 'polypeptide(L)' 'MEISRRDFFKLSGATAGGVALFGILPKDKALAAMPKTIPLRKRIGESLTICPYDASGCGFIIAADGENVI' A
#
# COMPACT_ATOMS: atom_id res chain seq x y z
N MET A 1 16.04 -33.05 -10.48
CA MET A 1 15.76 -33.29 -9.05
C MET A 1 14.50 -34.12 -9.00
N GLU A 2 14.57 -35.40 -8.65
CA GLU A 2 13.36 -36.22 -8.52
C GLU A 2 12.62 -35.81 -7.24
N ILE A 3 11.49 -35.13 -7.40
CA ILE A 3 10.64 -34.72 -6.28
C ILE A 3 9.87 -35.96 -5.81
N SER A 4 10.11 -36.41 -4.58
CA SER A 4 9.33 -37.49 -4.00
C SER A 4 7.92 -37.00 -3.64
N ARG A 5 6.94 -37.92 -3.59
CA ARG A 5 5.57 -37.59 -3.16
C ARG A 5 5.54 -36.86 -1.81
N ARG A 6 6.48 -37.17 -0.91
CA ARG A 6 6.59 -36.55 0.42
C ARG A 6 7.11 -35.12 0.35
N ASP A 7 8.03 -34.85 -0.56
CA ASP A 7 8.58 -33.51 -0.76
C ASP A 7 7.57 -32.58 -1.42
N PHE A 8 6.73 -33.11 -2.31
CA PHE A 8 5.58 -32.39 -2.85
C PHE A 8 4.65 -31.90 -1.73
N PHE A 9 4.26 -32.79 -0.80
CA PHE A 9 3.40 -32.41 0.33
C PHE A 9 4.05 -31.38 1.27
N LYS A 10 5.35 -31.50 1.54
CA LYS A 10 6.07 -30.51 2.34
C LYS A 10 6.10 -29.14 1.66
N LEU A 11 6.34 -29.11 0.35
CA LEU A 11 6.39 -27.88 -0.43
C LEU A 11 5.00 -27.22 -0.48
N SER A 12 3.95 -27.99 -0.79
CA SER A 12 2.58 -27.48 -0.81
C SER A 12 2.13 -26.96 0.55
N GLY A 13 2.44 -27.70 1.63
CA GLY A 13 2.14 -27.28 3.01
C GLY A 13 2.88 -26.01 3.43
N ALA A 14 4.18 -25.92 3.12
CA ALA A 14 4.99 -24.73 3.38
C ALA A 14 4.48 -23.51 2.59
N THR A 15 4.06 -23.71 1.35
CA THR A 15 3.53 -22.64 0.49
C THR A 15 2.17 -22.15 1.01
N ALA A 16 1.25 -23.07 1.32
CA ALA A 16 -0.06 -22.72 1.88
C ALA A 16 0.06 -22.04 3.25
N GLY A 17 0.95 -22.54 4.12
CA GLY A 17 1.24 -21.93 5.41
C GLY A 17 1.89 -20.55 5.27
N GLY A 18 2.81 -20.37 4.31
CA GLY A 18 3.41 -19.08 4.01
C GLY A 18 2.38 -18.05 3.53
N VAL A 19 1.46 -18.44 2.66
CA VAL A 19 0.37 -17.55 2.20
C VAL A 19 -0.62 -17.26 3.33
N ALA A 20 -0.95 -18.23 4.18
CA ALA A 20 -1.83 -17.98 5.32
C ALA A 20 -1.19 -17.04 6.36
N LEU A 21 0.10 -17.20 6.65
CA LEU A 21 0.81 -16.37 7.62
C LEU A 21 1.16 -14.98 7.09
N PHE A 22 1.60 -14.88 5.83
CA PHE A 22 2.14 -13.64 5.26
C PHE A 22 1.23 -12.98 4.22
N GLY A 23 0.32 -13.72 3.59
CA GLY A 23 -0.63 -13.20 2.59
C GLY A 23 -1.87 -12.53 3.19
N ILE A 24 -2.13 -12.74 4.48
CA ILE A 24 -3.22 -12.09 5.24
C ILE A 24 -2.73 -10.81 5.94
N LEU A 25 -1.47 -10.41 5.75
CA LEU A 25 -1.05 -9.10 6.24
C LEU A 25 -1.97 -8.03 5.60
N PRO A 26 -2.62 -7.19 6.42
CA PRO A 26 -3.53 -6.17 5.89
C PRO A 26 -2.75 -5.24 4.97
N LYS A 27 -3.13 -5.21 3.69
CA LYS A 27 -2.61 -4.27 2.69
C LYS A 27 -2.78 -2.81 3.12
N ASP A 28 -3.68 -2.57 4.07
CA ASP A 28 -3.97 -1.28 4.70
C ASP A 28 -2.81 -0.78 5.58
N LYS A 29 -1.82 -1.62 5.87
CA LYS A 29 -0.53 -1.21 6.45
C LYS A 29 0.53 -1.08 5.36
N ALA A 30 0.19 -0.48 4.22
CA ALA A 30 1.19 0.18 3.42
C ALA A 30 1.91 1.18 4.35
N LEU A 31 3.23 1.06 4.45
CA LEU A 31 4.09 1.91 5.30
C LEU A 31 4.02 3.42 4.95
N ALA A 32 3.23 3.80 3.95
CA ALA A 32 2.86 5.17 3.64
C ALA A 32 1.63 5.62 4.45
N ALA A 33 1.67 5.50 5.78
CA ALA A 33 0.75 6.26 6.59
C ALA A 33 1.09 7.74 6.40
N MET A 34 0.31 8.45 5.59
CA MET A 34 0.49 9.90 5.46
C MET A 34 0.43 10.55 6.85
N PRO A 35 1.28 11.54 7.13
CA PRO A 35 1.21 12.27 8.39
C PRO A 35 -0.23 12.76 8.62
N LYS A 36 -0.78 12.51 9.81
CA LYS A 36 -2.12 13.02 10.20
C LYS A 36 -2.23 14.54 10.00
N THR A 37 -1.09 15.25 10.08
CA THR A 37 -1.01 16.69 9.89
C THR A 37 0.32 17.05 9.26
N ILE A 38 0.28 17.76 8.13
CA ILE A 38 1.48 18.31 7.48
C ILE A 38 1.55 19.80 7.86
N PRO A 39 2.65 20.28 8.46
CA PRO A 39 2.79 21.68 8.84
C PRO A 39 3.01 22.55 7.59
N LEU A 40 1.92 23.04 7.01
CA LEU A 40 1.94 23.95 5.86
C LEU A 40 2.07 25.41 6.32
N ARG A 41 2.82 26.21 5.57
CA ARG A 41 3.01 27.65 5.81
C ARG A 41 1.71 28.44 5.65
N LYS A 42 0.86 28.03 4.72
CA LYS A 42 -0.46 28.59 4.44
C LYS A 42 -1.43 27.41 4.40
N ARG A 43 -2.59 27.57 5.04
CA ARG A 43 -3.68 26.58 5.00
C ARG A 43 -4.83 27.16 4.20
N ILE A 44 -5.15 26.52 3.08
CA ILE A 44 -6.24 26.93 2.19
C ILE A 44 -7.32 25.85 2.04
N GLY A 45 -7.27 24.79 2.86
CA GLY A 45 -8.25 23.71 2.83
C GLY A 45 -7.75 22.49 2.06
N GLU A 46 -6.49 22.11 2.29
CA GLU A 46 -5.81 21.06 1.56
C GLU A 46 -6.38 19.67 1.88
N SER A 47 -6.51 18.84 0.85
CA SER A 47 -6.82 17.42 0.96
C SER A 47 -5.60 16.59 0.59
N LEU A 48 -5.50 15.40 1.18
CA LEU A 48 -4.39 14.50 0.92
C LEU A 48 -4.86 13.35 0.01
N THR A 49 -4.05 12.99 -0.98
CA THR A 49 -4.36 11.92 -1.95
C THR A 49 -3.08 11.21 -2.42
N ILE A 50 -3.21 10.24 -3.33
CA ILE A 50 -2.09 9.49 -3.93
C ILE A 50 -1.94 9.91 -5.41
N CYS A 51 -0.70 10.02 -5.87
CA CYS A 51 -0.34 10.29 -7.27
C CYS A 51 -0.90 9.21 -8.20
N PRO A 52 -1.77 9.56 -9.18
CA PRO A 52 -2.34 8.60 -10.13
C PRO A 52 -1.52 8.42 -11.41
N TYR A 53 -0.36 9.07 -11.57
CA TYR A 53 0.33 9.18 -12.86
C TYR A 53 1.25 8.02 -13.21
N ASP A 54 2.01 7.50 -12.24
CA ASP A 54 3.16 6.62 -12.50
C ASP A 54 3.17 5.32 -11.67
N ALA A 55 2.09 5.05 -10.93
CA ALA A 55 1.96 3.91 -10.01
C ALA A 55 3.06 3.81 -8.93
N SER A 56 3.85 4.87 -8.71
CA SER A 56 4.86 4.94 -7.66
C SER A 56 4.25 5.04 -6.26
N GLY A 57 3.00 5.51 -6.17
CA GLY A 57 2.30 5.70 -4.91
C GLY A 57 2.77 6.94 -4.12
N CYS A 58 3.38 7.93 -4.77
CA CYS A 58 3.74 9.20 -4.13
C CYS A 58 2.51 9.87 -3.48
N GLY A 59 2.69 10.45 -2.29
CA GLY A 59 1.63 11.23 -1.63
C GLY A 59 1.51 12.64 -2.21
N PHE A 60 0.29 13.09 -2.46
CA PHE A 60 -0.05 14.43 -2.97
C PHE A 60 -0.82 15.23 -1.93
N ILE A 61 -0.54 16.54 -1.89
CA ILE A 61 -1.31 17.54 -1.15
C ILE A 61 -1.96 18.43 -2.21
N ILE A 62 -3.29 18.51 -2.21
CA ILE A 62 -4.06 19.25 -3.20
C ILE A 62 -4.93 20.31 -2.52
N ALA A 63 -5.12 21.46 -3.15
CA ALA A 63 -6.11 22.45 -2.76
C ALA A 63 -7.11 22.66 -3.91
N ALA A 64 -8.34 23.02 -3.59
CA ALA A 64 -9.37 23.31 -4.58
C ALA A 64 -10.12 24.60 -4.22
N ASP A 65 -10.47 25.36 -5.25
CA ASP A 65 -11.33 26.54 -5.16
C ASP A 65 -12.47 26.40 -6.17
N GLY A 66 -13.69 26.18 -5.66
CA GLY A 66 -14.85 25.80 -6.45
C GLY A 66 -14.60 24.47 -7.20
N GLU A 67 -14.63 24.53 -8.53
CA GLU A 67 -14.44 23.38 -9.41
C GLU A 67 -12.99 23.23 -9.90
N ASN A 68 -12.09 24.12 -9.48
CA ASN A 68 -10.70 24.15 -9.94
C ASN A 68 -9.75 23.63 -8.85
N VAL A 69 -8.79 22.80 -9.27
CA VAL A 69 -7.63 22.43 -8.43
C VAL A 69 -6.57 23.53 -8.57
N ILE A 70 -6.03 24.01 -7.44
CA ILE A 70 -5.09 25.15 -7.37
C ILE A 70 -3.79 24.79 -6.65
#